data_AF-A0A4V5NFN5-F1
#
_entry.id   AF-A0A4V5NFN5-F1
#
_cell.length_a   1.000
_cell.length_b   1.000
_cell.length_c   1.000
_cell.angle_alpha   90.00
_cell.angle_beta   90.00
_cell.angle_gamma   90.00
#
_symmetry.space_group_name_H-M   'P 1'
#
loop_
_entity.id
_entity.type
_entity.pdbx_description
1 polymer ?
#
loop_
_entity_poly.entity_id
_entity_poly.type
_entity_poly.pdbx_seq_one_letter_code
_entity_poly.pdbx_strand_id
1 'polypeptide(L)'
;MPSPLQGLRALRRATYPDVYVCRRCQHGQRFSTSAPLQSGHSRWSTIKHDKGKNDAIKNKQRSIHAHEISQASKVYGPDPNINPRLAHAIATAKKSGFAKASIEAAIARGQGVSASGAKLESLTIEAILPPSVAVVIDCETDNKLRTLADVRLLIKHYEGNVTPTNYLFAKKGRI
;
A
#
# COMPACT_ATOMS: atom_id res chain seq x y z
N MET A 1 73.91 52.62 -12.42
CA MET A 1 74.48 52.17 -11.13
C MET A 1 73.80 52.97 -10.03
N PRO A 2 73.30 52.40 -8.91
CA PRO A 2 73.63 51.09 -8.37
C PRO A 2 72.43 50.18 -7.98
N SER A 3 72.64 48.86 -8.06
CA SER A 3 72.08 47.82 -7.18
C SER A 3 72.95 47.73 -5.91
N PRO A 4 72.55 47.16 -4.72
CA PRO A 4 72.34 45.71 -4.60
C PRO A 4 71.44 45.17 -3.43
N LEU A 5 70.98 43.92 -3.62
CA LEU A 5 70.88 42.78 -2.67
C LEU A 5 70.11 42.90 -1.33
N GLN A 6 69.16 41.95 -1.14
CA GLN A 6 68.92 41.10 0.05
C GLN A 6 67.47 40.55 -0.01
N GLY A 7 67.13 39.28 0.18
CA GLY A 7 67.88 38.06 0.45
C GLY A 7 66.95 36.86 0.28
N LEU A 8 67.48 35.78 -0.29
CA LEU A 8 66.81 34.48 -0.38
C LEU A 8 66.68 33.90 1.03
N ARG A 9 65.45 33.83 1.57
CA ARG A 9 65.17 33.00 2.75
C ARG A 9 65.17 31.54 2.31
N ALA A 10 66.23 30.83 2.69
CA ALA A 10 66.31 29.39 2.63
C ALA A 10 65.12 28.78 3.38
N LEU A 11 64.21 28.12 2.65
CA LEU A 11 63.24 27.21 3.25
C LEU A 11 64.03 26.03 3.80
N ARG A 12 64.25 26.03 5.12
CA ARG A 12 64.77 24.88 5.85
C ARG A 12 63.83 23.71 5.58
N ARG A 13 64.32 22.67 4.89
CA ARG A 13 63.65 21.37 4.85
C ARG A 13 63.60 20.86 6.29
N ALA A 14 62.41 20.79 6.87
CA ALA A 14 62.19 20.06 8.10
C ALA A 14 62.44 18.57 7.79
N THR A 15 63.57 18.05 8.25
CA THR A 15 63.82 16.61 8.27
C THR A 15 62.99 16.02 9.41
N TYR A 16 61.76 15.59 9.09
CA TYR A 16 61.02 14.70 9.96
C TYR A 16 61.53 13.27 9.76
N PRO A 17 61.71 12.49 10.84
CA PRO A 17 62.18 11.11 10.76
C PRO A 17 61.19 10.27 9.96
N ASP A 18 61.75 9.40 9.12
CA ASP A 18 61.07 8.44 8.28
C ASP A 18 60.18 7.53 9.13
N VAL A 19 58.87 7.83 9.13
CA VAL A 19 57.87 6.98 9.78
C VAL A 19 57.70 5.77 8.87
N TYR A 20 58.20 4.61 9.31
CA TYR A 20 58.04 3.32 8.65
C TYR A 20 56.56 2.93 8.51
N VAL A 21 55.88 3.49 7.51
CA VAL A 21 54.53 3.08 7.11
C VAL A 21 54.67 1.89 6.16
N CYS A 22 54.25 0.71 6.62
CA CYS A 22 54.20 -0.51 5.83
C CYS A 22 53.53 -0.28 4.45
N ARG A 23 54.20 -0.68 3.35
CA ARG A 23 53.69 -0.53 1.97
C ARG A 23 52.33 -1.19 1.73
N ARG A 24 51.91 -2.13 2.59
CA ARG A 24 50.60 -2.79 2.49
C ARG A 24 49.45 -1.92 3.00
N CYS A 25 49.74 -0.93 3.87
CA CYS A 25 48.75 0.02 4.39
C CYS A 25 48.49 1.22 3.45
N GLN A 26 49.35 1.46 2.45
CA GLN A 26 49.17 2.54 1.45
C GLN A 26 48.10 2.24 0.38
N HIS A 27 47.52 1.03 0.39
CA HIS A 27 46.41 0.63 -0.49
C HIS A 27 45.04 0.73 0.20
N GLY A 28 45.00 1.21 1.44
CA GLY A 28 43.76 1.63 2.09
C GLY A 28 43.18 2.83 1.33
N GLN A 29 41.91 2.73 0.99
CA GLN A 29 41.21 3.65 0.10
C GLN A 29 41.55 5.11 0.39
N ARG A 30 42.00 5.82 -0.66
CA ARG A 30 42.15 7.27 -0.61
C ARG A 30 40.76 7.84 -0.38
N PHE A 31 40.45 8.23 0.85
CA PHE A 31 39.29 9.05 1.15
C PHE A 31 39.51 10.41 0.49
N SER A 32 39.07 10.53 -0.77
CA SER A 32 38.94 11.80 -1.46
C SER A 32 37.78 12.55 -0.81
N THR A 33 38.07 13.55 -0.01
CA THR A 33 37.06 14.50 0.48
C THR A 33 36.90 15.60 -0.56
N SER A 34 36.21 15.32 -1.67
CA SER A 34 35.71 16.41 -2.52
C SER A 34 34.65 17.19 -1.74
N ALA A 35 34.70 18.52 -1.78
CA ALA A 35 33.67 19.36 -1.16
C ALA A 35 32.27 18.96 -1.70
N PRO A 36 31.24 18.80 -0.84
CA PRO A 36 29.91 18.46 -1.31
C PRO A 36 29.37 19.62 -2.15
N LEU A 37 29.25 19.44 -3.46
CA LEU A 37 28.56 20.40 -4.32
C LEU A 37 27.09 20.45 -3.88
N GLN A 38 26.62 21.61 -3.40
CA GLN A 38 25.20 21.78 -3.12
C GLN A 38 24.38 21.46 -4.38
N SER A 39 23.50 20.46 -4.27
CA SER A 39 22.45 20.22 -5.25
C SER A 39 21.65 21.50 -5.46
N GLY A 40 21.67 22.08 -6.66
CA GLY A 40 21.02 23.37 -6.96
C GLY A 40 19.49 23.37 -6.82
N HIS A 41 18.87 24.48 -7.27
CA HIS A 41 17.45 24.82 -7.12
C HIS A 41 16.41 23.81 -7.71
N SER A 42 16.84 22.74 -8.37
CA SER A 42 15.99 21.73 -9.00
C SER A 42 15.89 20.40 -8.23
N ARG A 43 16.50 20.30 -7.03
CA ARG A 43 16.52 19.08 -6.21
C ARG A 43 15.11 18.53 -5.95
N TRP A 44 14.17 19.41 -5.57
CA TRP A 44 12.79 19.01 -5.30
C TRP A 44 12.08 18.45 -6.53
N SER A 45 12.27 19.10 -7.69
CA SER A 45 11.66 18.65 -8.96
C SER A 45 12.13 17.25 -9.33
N THR A 46 13.44 17.01 -9.23
CA THR A 46 14.05 15.69 -9.52
C THR A 46 13.52 14.62 -8.57
N ILE A 47 13.51 14.89 -7.25
CA ILE A 47 12.96 13.98 -6.24
C ILE A 47 11.48 13.68 -6.51
N LYS A 48 10.69 14.67 -6.91
CA LYS A 48 9.26 14.49 -7.23
C LYS A 48 9.07 13.53 -8.41
N HIS A 49 9.84 13.70 -9.49
CA HIS A 49 9.75 12.82 -10.67
C HIS A 49 10.18 11.39 -10.35
N ASP A 50 11.30 11.21 -9.65
CA ASP A 50 11.81 9.90 -9.25
C ASP A 50 10.86 9.18 -8.29
N LYS A 51 10.33 9.92 -7.30
CA LYS A 51 9.33 9.39 -6.36
C LYS A 51 8.05 9.00 -7.09
N GLY A 52 7.55 9.84 -7.99
CA GLY A 52 6.34 9.55 -8.77
C GLY A 52 6.47 8.26 -9.59
N LYS A 53 7.61 8.06 -10.27
CA LYS A 53 7.89 6.83 -11.02
C LYS A 53 7.95 5.60 -10.09
N ASN A 54 8.66 5.71 -8.97
CA ASN A 54 8.80 4.61 -8.02
C ASN A 54 7.47 4.26 -7.34
N ASP A 55 6.66 5.26 -6.99
CA ASP A 55 5.35 5.06 -6.37
C ASP A 55 4.37 4.40 -7.35
N ALA A 56 4.41 4.76 -8.64
CA ALA A 56 3.62 4.08 -9.68
C ALA A 56 3.99 2.60 -9.84
N ILE A 57 5.30 2.28 -9.83
CA ILE A 57 5.78 0.89 -9.90
C ILE A 57 5.32 0.11 -8.65
N LYS A 58 5.49 0.67 -7.45
CA LYS A 58 5.03 0.05 -6.20
C LYS A 58 3.51 -0.16 -6.19
N ASN A 59 2.75 0.80 -6.69
CA ASN A 59 1.30 0.67 -6.77
C ASN A 59 0.89 -0.46 -7.73
N LYS A 60 1.57 -0.59 -8.88
CA LYS A 60 1.36 -1.71 -9.79
C LYS A 60 1.67 -3.06 -9.14
N GLN A 61 2.79 -3.17 -8.43
CA GLN A 61 3.15 -4.39 -7.68
C GLN A 61 2.09 -4.75 -6.62
N ARG A 62 1.58 -3.75 -5.90
CA ARG A 62 0.49 -3.93 -4.92
C ARG A 62 -0.77 -4.51 -5.56
N SER A 63 -1.18 -3.99 -6.71
CA SER A 63 -2.34 -4.52 -7.44
C SER A 63 -2.13 -5.96 -7.90
N ILE A 64 -0.93 -6.31 -8.39
CA ILE A 64 -0.59 -7.67 -8.81
C ILE A 64 -0.68 -8.64 -7.62
N HIS A 65 -0.06 -8.31 -6.48
CA HIS A 65 -0.12 -9.16 -5.29
C HIS A 65 -1.54 -9.32 -4.73
N ALA A 66 -2.34 -8.24 -4.72
CA ALA A 66 -3.73 -8.31 -4.29
C ALA A 66 -4.56 -9.25 -5.18
N HIS A 67 -4.34 -9.20 -6.49
CA HIS A 67 -5.02 -10.07 -7.45
C HIS A 67 -4.57 -11.54 -7.30
N GLU A 68 -3.27 -11.78 -7.16
CA GLU A 68 -2.71 -13.13 -6.99
C GLU A 68 -3.24 -13.81 -5.71
N ILE A 69 -3.28 -13.08 -4.59
CA ILE A 69 -3.82 -13.59 -3.31
C ILE A 69 -5.33 -13.88 -3.43
N SER A 70 -6.08 -12.99 -4.08
CA SER A 70 -7.52 -13.18 -4.31
C SER A 70 -7.79 -14.41 -5.18
N GLN A 71 -7.03 -14.57 -6.27
CA GLN A 71 -7.16 -15.73 -7.15
C GLN A 71 -6.77 -17.04 -6.44
N ALA A 72 -5.65 -17.03 -5.70
CA ALA A 72 -5.17 -18.21 -4.98
C ALA A 72 -6.19 -18.69 -3.93
N SER A 73 -6.79 -17.75 -3.20
CA SER A 73 -7.82 -18.07 -2.21
C SER A 73 -9.13 -18.54 -2.86
N LYS A 74 -9.53 -17.97 -4.01
CA LYS A 74 -10.74 -18.40 -4.75
C LYS A 74 -10.72 -19.87 -5.17
N VAL A 75 -9.57 -20.41 -5.56
CA VAL A 75 -9.49 -21.78 -6.14
C VAL A 75 -9.42 -22.87 -5.08
N TYR A 76 -8.66 -22.65 -3.99
CA TYR A 76 -8.34 -23.71 -3.02
C TYR A 76 -8.67 -23.32 -1.56
N GLY A 77 -9.47 -22.28 -1.35
CA GLY A 77 -9.90 -21.83 -0.02
C GLY A 77 -8.96 -20.84 0.67
N PRO A 78 -9.37 -20.32 1.85
CA PRO A 78 -8.73 -19.18 2.52
C PRO A 78 -7.55 -19.57 3.41
N ASP A 79 -7.40 -20.85 3.74
CA ASP A 79 -6.43 -21.29 4.75
C ASP A 79 -5.03 -21.45 4.15
N PRO A 80 -4.03 -20.69 4.61
CA PRO A 80 -2.68 -20.76 4.08
C PRO A 80 -1.95 -22.06 4.43
N ASN A 81 -2.40 -22.79 5.45
CA ASN A 81 -1.83 -24.09 5.82
C ASN A 81 -2.24 -25.21 4.86
N ILE A 82 -3.41 -25.09 4.25
CA ILE A 82 -3.97 -26.08 3.33
C ILE A 82 -3.60 -25.72 1.88
N ASN A 83 -3.49 -24.42 1.59
CA ASN A 83 -3.22 -23.90 0.25
C ASN A 83 -1.78 -23.40 0.08
N PRO A 84 -0.86 -24.21 -0.48
CA PRO A 84 0.55 -23.82 -0.65
C PRO A 84 0.73 -22.65 -1.63
N ARG A 85 -0.16 -22.50 -2.61
CA ARG A 85 -0.14 -21.37 -3.55
C ARG A 85 -0.45 -20.06 -2.83
N LEU A 86 -1.42 -20.07 -1.92
CA LEU A 86 -1.74 -18.92 -1.08
C LEU A 86 -0.59 -18.61 -0.11
N ALA A 87 0.01 -19.62 0.53
CA ALA A 87 1.18 -19.42 1.40
C ALA A 87 2.35 -18.76 0.66
N HIS A 88 2.64 -19.22 -0.57
CA HIS A 88 3.67 -18.62 -1.42
C HIS A 88 3.34 -17.16 -1.78
N ALA A 89 2.11 -16.87 -2.23
CA ALA A 89 1.67 -15.52 -2.57
C ALA A 89 1.71 -14.55 -1.36
N ILE A 90 1.37 -15.04 -0.16
CA ILE A 90 1.48 -14.26 1.08
C ILE A 90 2.96 -13.99 1.41
N ALA A 91 3.84 -14.98 1.23
CA ALA A 91 5.27 -14.82 1.49
C ALA A 91 5.91 -13.81 0.53
N THR A 92 5.57 -13.84 -0.76
CA THR A 92 6.08 -12.87 -1.75
C THR A 92 5.56 -11.46 -1.48
N ALA A 93 4.26 -11.31 -1.16
CA ALA A 93 3.68 -10.02 -0.83
C ALA A 93 4.28 -9.41 0.46
N LYS A 94 4.54 -10.23 1.48
CA LYS A 94 5.22 -9.76 2.71
C LYS A 94 6.64 -9.25 2.41
N LYS A 95 7.39 -9.93 1.53
CA LYS A 95 8.73 -9.50 1.10
C LYS A 95 8.71 -8.14 0.38
N SER A 96 7.64 -7.82 -0.35
CA SER A 96 7.49 -6.52 -1.04
C SER A 96 6.94 -5.39 -0.15
N GLY A 97 6.76 -5.63 1.16
CA GLY A 97 6.20 -4.63 2.08
C GLY A 97 4.69 -4.43 1.95
N PHE A 98 3.94 -5.45 1.52
CA PHE A 98 2.48 -5.41 1.48
C PHE A 98 1.89 -5.49 2.89
N ALA A 99 0.93 -4.62 3.22
CA ALA A 99 0.37 -4.53 4.57
C ALA A 99 -0.48 -5.76 4.92
N LYS A 100 -0.40 -6.24 6.17
CA LYS A 100 -1.15 -7.41 6.65
C LYS A 100 -2.67 -7.25 6.46
N ALA A 101 -3.23 -6.08 6.79
CA ALA A 101 -4.64 -5.79 6.58
C ALA A 101 -5.06 -5.89 5.09
N SER A 102 -4.17 -5.53 4.16
CA SER A 102 -4.44 -5.65 2.72
C SER A 102 -4.38 -7.10 2.23
N ILE A 103 -3.57 -7.96 2.87
CA ILE A 103 -3.53 -9.40 2.61
C ILE A 103 -4.85 -10.03 3.04
N GLU A 104 -5.29 -9.75 4.27
CA GLU A 104 -6.56 -10.25 4.82
C GLU A 104 -7.75 -9.81 3.95
N ALA A 105 -7.77 -8.54 3.54
CA ALA A 105 -8.78 -8.04 2.62
C ALA A 105 -8.74 -8.74 1.25
N ALA A 106 -7.56 -9.08 0.73
CA ALA A 106 -7.44 -9.82 -0.54
C ALA A 106 -7.92 -11.27 -0.43
N ILE A 107 -7.70 -11.93 0.71
CA ILE A 107 -8.24 -13.27 1.00
C ILE A 107 -9.78 -13.21 1.08
N ALA A 108 -10.32 -12.22 1.80
CA ALA A 108 -11.77 -12.02 1.92
C ALA A 108 -12.44 -11.77 0.55
N ARG A 109 -11.77 -11.03 -0.36
CA ARG A 109 -12.22 -10.87 -1.75
C ARG A 109 -12.28 -12.19 -2.50
N GLY A 110 -11.25 -13.03 -2.37
CA GLY A 110 -11.18 -14.29 -3.09
C GLY A 110 -12.21 -15.33 -2.62
N GLN A 111 -12.60 -15.28 -1.33
CA GLN A 111 -13.67 -16.12 -0.79
C GLN A 111 -15.09 -15.66 -1.18
N GLY A 112 -15.24 -14.50 -1.82
CA GLY A 112 -16.55 -13.96 -2.17
C GLY A 112 -17.35 -13.44 -0.97
N VAL A 113 -16.73 -13.33 0.21
CA VAL A 113 -17.36 -12.71 1.39
C VAL A 113 -17.63 -11.24 1.07
N SER A 114 -16.65 -10.51 0.53
CA SER A 114 -16.83 -9.11 0.16
C SER A 114 -16.16 -8.79 -1.16
N ALA A 115 -16.87 -8.19 -2.12
CA ALA A 115 -16.31 -7.77 -3.40
C ALA A 115 -15.12 -6.79 -3.23
N SER A 116 -15.16 -5.94 -2.21
CA SER A 116 -14.08 -5.00 -1.86
C SER A 116 -13.07 -5.55 -0.83
N GLY A 117 -13.37 -6.66 -0.17
CA GLY A 117 -12.59 -7.19 0.95
C GLY A 117 -12.78 -6.43 2.27
N ALA A 118 -13.70 -5.47 2.32
CA ALA A 118 -14.08 -4.81 3.57
C ALA A 118 -15.00 -5.70 4.40
N LYS A 119 -15.06 -5.47 5.71
CA LYS A 119 -15.99 -6.19 6.60
C LYS A 119 -17.41 -5.91 6.14
N LEU A 120 -18.21 -6.97 6.03
CA LEU A 120 -19.62 -6.82 5.74
C LEU A 120 -20.37 -6.29 6.96
N GLU A 121 -21.31 -5.40 6.69
CA GLU A 121 -22.23 -4.86 7.66
C GLU A 121 -23.66 -5.26 7.28
N SER A 122 -24.44 -5.68 8.28
CA SER A 122 -25.87 -5.96 8.12
C SER A 122 -26.65 -4.66 7.96
N LEU A 123 -27.60 -4.67 7.04
CA LEU A 123 -28.50 -3.56 6.72
C LEU A 123 -29.90 -4.12 6.48
N THR A 124 -30.89 -3.63 7.22
CA THR A 124 -32.29 -3.97 7.00
C THR A 124 -33.00 -2.79 6.32
N ILE A 125 -33.72 -3.07 5.25
CA ILE A 125 -34.50 -2.09 4.48
C ILE A 125 -35.96 -2.52 4.50
N GLU A 126 -36.85 -1.58 4.77
CA GLU A 126 -38.27 -1.81 4.91
C GLU A 126 -39.03 -1.07 3.80
N ALA A 127 -40.00 -1.74 3.19
CA ALA A 127 -40.75 -1.19 2.07
C ALA A 127 -42.14 -1.80 1.92
N ILE A 128 -43.00 -1.06 1.23
CA ILE A 128 -44.29 -1.55 0.74
C ILE A 128 -44.22 -1.58 -0.78
N LEU A 129 -44.46 -2.75 -1.37
CA LEU A 129 -44.57 -2.94 -2.82
C LEU A 129 -46.03 -3.01 -3.26
N PRO A 130 -46.35 -2.69 -4.52
CA PRO A 130 -47.71 -2.87 -5.06
C PRO A 130 -48.13 -4.35 -5.10
N PRO A 131 -49.43 -4.69 -4.91
CA PRO A 131 -50.56 -3.82 -4.58
C PRO A 131 -50.79 -3.64 -3.06
N SER A 132 -49.72 -3.43 -2.26
CA SER A 132 -49.68 -3.28 -0.78
C SER A 132 -49.14 -4.49 -0.03
N VAL A 133 -48.00 -5.01 -0.46
CA VAL A 133 -47.24 -6.07 0.22
C VAL A 133 -46.12 -5.44 1.04
N ALA A 134 -46.17 -5.64 2.36
CA ALA A 134 -45.07 -5.24 3.24
C ALA A 134 -43.88 -6.19 3.06
N VAL A 135 -42.67 -5.63 3.00
CA VAL A 135 -41.43 -6.38 2.78
C VAL A 135 -40.34 -5.85 3.69
N VAL A 136 -39.62 -6.79 4.32
CA VAL A 136 -38.39 -6.54 5.06
C VAL A 136 -37.26 -7.22 4.29
N ILE A 137 -36.27 -6.44 3.89
CA ILE A 137 -35.13 -6.87 3.10
C ILE A 137 -33.89 -6.80 3.99
N ASP A 138 -33.40 -7.95 4.42
CA ASP A 138 -32.11 -8.06 5.10
C ASP A 138 -30.99 -8.21 4.07
N CYS A 139 -30.04 -7.29 4.10
CA CYS A 139 -28.88 -7.27 3.24
C CYS A 139 -27.61 -7.29 4.06
N GLU A 140 -26.56 -7.88 3.51
CA GLU A 140 -25.22 -7.82 4.07
C GLU A 140 -24.29 -7.21 3.01
N THR A 141 -23.63 -6.11 3.35
CA THR A 141 -22.95 -5.25 2.37
C THR A 141 -21.67 -4.65 2.93
N ASP A 142 -20.71 -4.41 2.05
CA ASP A 142 -19.48 -3.67 2.35
C ASP A 142 -19.67 -2.14 2.28
N ASN A 143 -20.78 -1.67 1.71
CA ASN A 143 -21.10 -0.25 1.60
C ASN A 143 -22.61 -0.01 1.70
N LYS A 144 -23.04 0.43 2.89
CA LYS A 144 -24.44 0.71 3.23
C LYS A 144 -25.09 1.74 2.32
N LEU A 145 -24.42 2.86 2.04
CA LEU A 145 -25.00 3.97 1.28
C LEU A 145 -25.23 3.58 -0.18
N ARG A 146 -24.31 2.80 -0.77
CA ARG A 146 -24.45 2.27 -2.13
C ARG A 146 -25.66 1.34 -2.22
N THR A 147 -25.73 0.33 -1.36
CA THR A 147 -26.85 -0.63 -1.40
C THR A 147 -28.18 0.01 -1.04
N LEU A 148 -28.22 0.99 -0.12
CA LEU A 148 -29.44 1.76 0.14
C LEU A 148 -29.92 2.49 -1.12
N ALA A 149 -29.01 3.11 -1.87
CA ALA A 149 -29.36 3.81 -3.11
C ALA A 149 -29.87 2.82 -4.18
N ASP A 150 -29.15 1.72 -4.39
CA ASP A 150 -29.51 0.71 -5.38
C ASP A 150 -30.87 0.06 -5.08
N VAL A 151 -31.10 -0.32 -3.82
CA VAL A 151 -32.37 -0.94 -3.40
C VAL A 151 -33.52 0.06 -3.47
N ARG A 152 -33.33 1.32 -3.06
CA ARG A 152 -34.35 2.36 -3.21
C ARG A 152 -34.72 2.60 -4.67
N LEU A 153 -33.72 2.61 -5.55
CA LEU A 153 -33.94 2.77 -7.00
C LEU A 153 -34.74 1.58 -7.56
N LEU A 154 -34.42 0.35 -7.15
CA LEU A 154 -35.17 -0.84 -7.52
C LEU A 154 -36.62 -0.78 -7.02
N ILE A 155 -36.85 -0.45 -5.75
CA ILE A 155 -38.19 -0.33 -5.18
C ILE A 155 -39.01 0.71 -5.95
N LYS A 156 -38.42 1.87 -6.24
CA LYS A 156 -39.07 2.93 -7.01
C LYS A 156 -39.35 2.52 -8.46
N HIS A 157 -38.46 1.76 -9.08
CA HIS A 157 -38.65 1.22 -10.43
C HIS A 157 -39.87 0.31 -10.52
N TYR A 158 -40.16 -0.44 -9.46
CA TYR A 158 -41.35 -1.29 -9.33
C TYR A 158 -42.51 -0.61 -8.60
N GLU A 159 -42.58 0.72 -8.62
CA GLU A 159 -43.67 1.52 -8.05
C GLU A 159 -43.92 1.31 -6.55
N GLY A 160 -42.94 0.79 -5.82
CA GLY A 160 -42.98 0.64 -4.37
C GLY A 160 -42.52 1.89 -3.62
N ASN A 161 -42.74 1.91 -2.30
CA ASN A 161 -42.30 2.98 -1.42
C ASN A 161 -41.54 2.41 -0.21
N VAL A 162 -40.46 3.11 0.19
CA VAL A 162 -39.68 2.78 1.38
C VAL A 162 -40.39 3.39 2.58
N THR A 163 -40.97 2.54 3.42
CA THR A 163 -41.80 2.92 4.56
C THR A 163 -41.52 1.93 5.69
N PRO A 164 -41.47 2.36 6.96
CA PRO A 164 -41.31 1.42 8.06
C PRO A 164 -42.46 0.41 8.04
N THR A 165 -42.14 -0.87 8.05
CA THR A 165 -43.09 -2.00 8.06
C THR A 165 -42.77 -3.03 9.13
N ASN A 166 -41.70 -2.85 9.92
CA ASN A 166 -41.25 -3.81 10.93
C ASN A 166 -42.35 -4.21 11.92
N TYR A 167 -43.26 -3.28 12.26
CA TYR A 167 -44.37 -3.54 13.18
C TYR A 167 -45.36 -4.60 12.69
N LEU A 168 -45.35 -4.92 11.39
CA LEU A 168 -46.16 -5.99 10.80
C LEU A 168 -45.51 -7.38 10.95
N PHE A 169 -44.22 -7.43 11.30
CA PHE A 169 -43.42 -8.65 11.37
C PHE A 169 -43.01 -8.97 12.81
N ALA A 170 -42.97 -10.27 13.12
CA ALA A 170 -42.41 -10.78 14.37
C ALA A 170 -41.43 -11.91 14.07
N LYS A 171 -40.18 -11.77 14.50
CA LYS A 171 -39.17 -12.81 14.36
C LYS A 171 -39.48 -13.98 15.29
N LYS A 172 -39.93 -15.11 14.74
CA LYS A 172 -40.23 -16.34 15.48
C LYS A 172 -39.35 -17.49 15.00
N GLY A 173 -38.79 -18.25 15.93
CA GLY A 173 -38.18 -19.54 15.62
C GLY A 173 -39.28 -20.57 15.37
N ARG A 174 -39.13 -21.39 14.33
CA ARG A 174 -39.97 -22.56 14.09
C ARG A 174 -39.06 -23.79 14.08
N ILE A 175 -39.44 -24.80 14.88
CA ILE A 175 -38.79 -26.10 14.95
C ILE A 175 -39.56 -27.06 14.05
#